data_AF-M1NER2-F1
#
_entry.id   AF-M1NER2-F1
#
_cell.length_a   1.000
_cell.length_b   1.000
_cell.length_c   1.000
_cell.angle_alpha   90.00
_cell.angle_beta   90.00
_cell.angle_gamma   90.00
#
_symmetry.space_group_name_H-M   'P 1'
#
loop_
_entity.id
_entity.type
_entity.pdbx_description
1 polymer ?
#
loop_
_entity_poly.entity_id
_entity_poly.type
_entity_poly.pdbx_seq_one_letter_code
_entity_poly.pdbx_strand_id
1 'polypeptide(L)' 'MDQLEKIRVLLPHWIEHNKGHAEECRKWAAQAEDKDVNLHLNAALTAMEVVTNHLERALAAAGGAKTDDHHDHHHHHHKH' A
#
# COMPACT_ATOMS: atom_id res chain seq x y z
N MET A 1 -16.85 9.19 12.18
CA MET A 1 -15.66 9.39 11.33
C MET A 1 -16.14 9.97 10.02
N ASP A 2 -15.60 11.12 9.63
CA ASP A 2 -15.92 11.76 8.36
C ASP A 2 -15.40 10.91 7.17
N GLN A 3 -16.01 11.07 5.99
CA GLN A 3 -15.63 10.30 4.79
C GLN A 3 -14.15 10.52 4.45
N LEU A 4 -13.66 11.75 4.58
CA LEU A 4 -12.26 12.09 4.31
C LEU A 4 -11.32 11.43 5.31
N GLU A 5 -11.71 11.39 6.57
CA GLU A 5 -10.94 10.70 7.61
C GLU A 5 -10.79 9.20 7.34
N LYS A 6 -11.87 8.55 6.88
CA LYS A 6 -11.84 7.12 6.52
C LYS A 6 -10.90 6.87 5.34
N ILE A 7 -10.90 7.75 4.33
CA ILE A 7 -10.00 7.67 3.18
C ILE A 7 -8.53 7.76 3.64
N ARG A 8 -8.21 8.69 4.54
CA ARG A 8 -6.83 8.87 5.06
C ARG A 8 -6.31 7.69 5.88
N VAL A 9 -7.20 6.86 6.43
CA VAL A 9 -6.84 5.61 7.12
C VAL A 9 -6.68 4.47 6.11
N LEU A 10 -7.57 4.35 5.13
CA LEU A 10 -7.57 3.20 4.21
C LEU A 10 -6.51 3.28 3.11
N LEU A 11 -6.23 4.47 2.58
CA LEU A 11 -5.28 4.62 1.46
C LEU A 11 -3.86 4.13 1.79
N PRO A 12 -3.27 4.41 2.97
CA PRO A 12 -1.99 3.83 3.36
C PRO A 12 -1.97 2.29 3.28
N HIS A 13 -3.02 1.63 3.77
CA HIS A 13 -3.13 0.17 3.72
C HIS A 13 -3.22 -0.35 2.28
N TRP A 14 -3.97 0.33 1.41
CA TRP A 14 -4.09 -0.06 0.00
C TRP A 14 -2.80 0.16 -0.78
N ILE A 15 -2.08 1.24 -0.51
CA ILE A 15 -0.76 1.53 -1.09
C ILE A 15 0.21 0.41 -0.70
N GLU A 16 0.26 0.05 0.59
CA GLU A 16 1.13 -1.02 1.07
C GLU A 16 0.78 -2.38 0.43
N HIS A 17 -0.52 -2.70 0.37
CA HIS A 17 -0.98 -3.95 -0.24
C HIS A 17 -0.63 -4.03 -1.74
N ASN A 18 -0.79 -2.93 -2.47
CA ASN A 18 -0.44 -2.87 -3.89
C ASN A 18 1.08 -3.02 -4.12
N LYS A 19 1.92 -2.48 -3.20
CA LYS A 19 3.38 -2.71 -3.22
C LYS A 19 3.71 -4.19 -3.02
N GLY A 20 3.08 -4.86 -2.05
CA GLY A 20 3.24 -6.30 -1.84
C GLY A 20 2.86 -7.13 -3.08
N HIS A 21 1.72 -6.83 -3.70
CA HIS A 21 1.32 -7.49 -4.96
C HIS A 21 2.27 -7.22 -6.11
N ALA A 22 2.79 -6.00 -6.25
CA ALA A 22 3.78 -5.68 -7.27
C ALA A 22 5.07 -6.47 -7.07
N GLU A 23 5.53 -6.66 -5.83
CA GLU A 23 6.72 -7.48 -5.55
C GLU A 23 6.52 -8.96 -5.91
N GLU A 24 5.36 -9.54 -5.57
CA GLU A 24 5.03 -10.91 -5.95
C GLU A 24 4.89 -11.06 -7.47
N CYS A 25 4.19 -10.14 -8.13
CA CYS A 25 4.04 -10.13 -9.58
C CYS A 25 5.40 -10.03 -10.28
N ARG A 26 6.33 -9.24 -9.75
CA ARG A 26 7.70 -9.13 -10.26
C ARG A 26 8.47 -10.44 -10.16
N LYS A 27 8.31 -11.18 -9.06
CA LYS A 27 8.91 -12.52 -8.90
C LYS A 27 8.39 -13.48 -9.97
N TRP A 28 7.10 -13.44 -10.29
CA TRP A 28 6.51 -14.29 -11.33
C TRP A 28 6.91 -13.87 -12.73
N ALA A 29 6.95 -12.56 -13.02
CA ALA A 29 7.42 -12.06 -14.31
C ALA A 29 8.85 -12.54 -14.60
N ALA A 30 9.74 -12.50 -13.60
CA ALA A 30 11.12 -12.95 -13.75
C ALA A 30 11.27 -14.46 -14.02
N GLN A 31 10.28 -15.27 -13.64
CA GLN A 31 10.28 -16.73 -13.82
C GLN A 31 9.47 -17.20 -15.04
N ALA A 32 8.69 -16.30 -15.67
CA ALA A 32 7.84 -16.65 -16.81
C ALA A 32 8.68 -16.89 -18.07
N GLU A 33 8.74 -18.14 -18.53
CA GLU A 33 9.38 -18.52 -19.81
C GLU A 33 8.52 -18.16 -21.03
N ASP A 34 7.20 -18.18 -20.87
CA ASP A 34 6.25 -17.79 -21.90
C ASP A 34 6.26 -16.26 -22.09
N LYS A 35 6.48 -15.83 -23.33
CA LYS A 35 6.64 -14.41 -23.68
C LYS A 35 5.36 -13.61 -23.48
N ASP A 36 4.20 -14.18 -23.78
CA ASP A 36 2.92 -13.48 -23.65
C ASP A 36 2.55 -13.34 -22.17
N VAL A 37 2.79 -14.39 -21.37
CA VAL A 37 2.63 -14.34 -19.91
C VAL A 37 3.56 -13.28 -19.31
N ASN A 38 4.85 -13.29 -19.67
CA ASN A 38 5.82 -12.31 -19.20
C ASN A 38 5.41 -10.88 -19.58
N LEU A 39 4.96 -10.66 -20.83
CA LEU A 39 4.49 -9.35 -21.31
C LEU A 39 3.33 -8.83 -20.46
N HIS A 40 2.32 -9.66 -20.21
CA HIS A 40 1.15 -9.25 -19.44
C HIS A 40 1.45 -9.02 -17.94
N LEU A 41 2.36 -9.81 -17.34
CA LEU A 41 2.81 -9.55 -15.97
C LEU A 41 3.56 -8.22 -15.86
N ASN A 42 4.43 -7.89 -16.83
CA ASN A 42 5.10 -6.59 -16.88
C ASN A 42 4.14 -5.42 -17.11
N ALA A 43 3.10 -5.61 -17.92
CA ALA A 43 2.03 -4.63 -18.09
C ALA A 43 1.26 -4.42 -16.77
N ALA A 44 0.96 -5.49 -16.03
CA ALA A 44 0.31 -5.42 -14.73
C ALA A 44 1.17 -4.66 -13.70
N LEU A 45 2.50 -4.88 -13.68
CA LEU A 45 3.41 -4.14 -12.82
C LEU A 45 3.36 -2.62 -13.09
N THR A 46 3.41 -2.23 -14.36
CA THR A 46 3.30 -0.83 -14.77
C THR A 46 1.97 -0.23 -14.32
N ALA A 47 0.86 -0.96 -14.51
CA ALA A 47 -0.46 -0.50 -14.09
C ALA A 47 -0.57 -0.36 -12.57
N MET A 48 -0.01 -1.30 -11.79
CA MET A 48 0.03 -1.23 -10.33
C MET A 48 0.81 0.00 -9.86
N GLU A 49 1.94 0.33 -10.48
CA GLU A 49 2.72 1.54 -10.15
C GLU A 49 1.90 2.81 -10.40
N VAL A 50 1.19 2.89 -11.53
CA VAL A 50 0.28 4.00 -11.84
C VAL A 50 -0.83 4.12 -10.79
N VAL A 51 -1.44 3.00 -10.38
CA VAL A 51 -2.45 2.97 -9.32
C VAL A 51 -1.86 3.48 -8.01
N THR A 52 -0.70 3.00 -7.58
CA THR A 52 -0.03 3.46 -6.35
C THR A 52 0.18 4.96 -6.37
N ASN A 53 0.71 5.53 -7.46
CA ASN A 53 0.93 6.97 -7.58
C ASN A 53 -0.39 7.76 -7.47
N HIS A 54 -1.47 7.29 -8.10
CA HIS A 54 -2.79 7.93 -7.95
C HIS A 54 -3.32 7.86 -6.51
N LEU A 55 -3.14 6.74 -5.82
CA LEU A 55 -3.53 6.59 -4.41
C LEU A 55 -2.71 7.52 -3.50
N GLU A 56 -1.40 7.64 -3.73
CA GLU A 56 -0.52 8.56 -3.00
C GLU A 56 -0.93 10.02 -3.21
N ARG A 57 -1.26 10.41 -4.45
CA ARG A 57 -1.79 11.74 -4.77
C ARG A 57 -3.15 12.01 -4.13
N ALA A 58 -4.04 11.02 -4.12
CA ALA A 58 -5.33 11.12 -3.44
C ALA A 58 -5.16 11.27 -1.93
N LEU A 59 -4.22 10.54 -1.32
CA LEU A 59 -3.89 10.66 0.09
C LEU A 59 -3.34 12.05 0.42
N ALA A 60 -2.45 12.59 -0.41
CA ALA A 60 -1.94 13.95 -0.25
C ALA A 60 -3.07 14.99 -0.36
N ALA A 61 -3.95 14.86 -1.35
CA ALA A 61 -5.12 15.74 -1.52
C ALA A 61 -6.12 15.64 -0.35
N ALA A 62 -6.20 14.47 0.30
CA ALA A 62 -7.02 14.26 1.49
C ALA A 62 -6.38 14.82 2.78
N GLY A 63 -5.19 15.42 2.74
CA GLY A 63 -4.49 15.96 3.91
C GLY A 63 -3.49 15.00 4.55
N GLY A 64 -3.01 14.00 3.81
CA GLY A 64 -1.98 13.06 4.24
C GLY A 64 -2.49 11.91 5.12
N ALA A 65 -1.63 10.94 5.39
CA ALA A 65 -1.94 9.84 6.31
C ALA A 65 -2.31 10.41 7.68
N LYS A 66 -3.30 9.79 8.33
CA LYS A 66 -3.48 10.02 9.76
C LYS A 66 -2.34 9.32 10.47
N THR A 67 -1.50 10.07 11.17
CA THR A 67 -0.68 9.48 12.22
C THR A 67 -1.65 8.90 13.23
N ASP A 68 -1.57 7.61 13.47
CA ASP A 68 -2.20 7.02 14.64
C ASP A 68 -1.65 7.80 15.84
N ASP A 69 -2.47 8.67 16.45
CA ASP A 69 -2.35 9.05 17.84
C ASP A 69 -2.62 7.78 18.68
N HIS A 70 -1.74 6.79 18.55
CA HIS A 70 -1.71 5.61 19.38
C HIS A 70 -1.10 6.05 20.72
N HIS A 71 -2.00 6.52 21.58
CA HIS A 71 -2.01 6.33 23.03
C HIS A 71 -0.69 5.79 23.61
N ASP A 72 -0.02 6.64 24.40
CA ASP A 72 0.93 6.27 25.44
C ASP A 72 0.37 5.14 26.33
N HIS A 73 0.55 3.89 25.91
CA HIS A 73 0.40 2.75 26.81
C HIS A 73 1.67 2.67 27.67
N HIS A 74 1.65 3.47 28.74
CA HIS A 74 2.53 3.30 29.89
C HIS A 74 2.38 1.87 30.43
N HIS A 75 3.27 0.96 30.01
CA HIS A 75 3.49 -0.30 30.68
C HIS A 75 4.15 -0.01 32.04
N HIS A 76 3.33 0.17 33.08
CA HIS A 76 3.81 0.08 34.45
C HIS A 76 4.24 -1.37 34.71
N HIS A 77 5.55 -1.57 34.68
CA HIS A 77 6.21 -2.78 35.13
C HIS A 77 5.90 -2.98 36.63
N HIS A 78 5.06 -3.96 36.96
CA HIS A 78 4.92 -4.44 38.33
C HIS A 78 6.26 -5.07 38.74
N LYS A 79 6.98 -4.42 39.66
CA LYS A 79 7.87 -5.11 40.60
C LYS A 79 7.03 -5.40 41.83
N HIS A 80 6.94 -6.67 42.21
CA HIS A 80 7.08 -7.21 43.57
C HIS A 80 6.71 -8.70 43.57
#